data_AF-A0AA49JN05-F1
#
_entry.id   AF-A0AA49JN05-F1
#
_cell.length_a   1.000
_cell.length_b   1.000
_cell.length_c   1.000
_cell.angle_alpha   90.00
_cell.angle_beta   90.00
_cell.angle_gamma   90.00
#
_symmetry.space_group_name_H-M   'P 1'
#
loop_
_entity.id
_entity.type
_entity.pdbx_description
1 polymer ?
#
loop_
_entity_poly.entity_id
_entity_poly.type
_entity_poly.pdbx_seq_one_letter_code
_entity_poly.pdbx_strand_id
1 'polypeptide(L)'
;MKKKRLIFILVIAVIIALSIWAYKSYNVINNPETAFRNSEAPKSSSDIDTAKKDKSEFNADKIYLAFLGLDMTDERIKTIGNFRTDTIGIFSIDLKTKKVNLLSIPRDTYVQIPDREGYDKINAAYPYGGMGKSGYELSLKTISNFLGIDVNYYVSIDMQNISQIVDAVGGIPINVEEDMHTHGANLNKGYQVLDGKKAEEYVRWRYDPMGDINRVKRQQQFLLAFLKQLKANKNDVSSYLKLYNAFKGDIYTNLNFNQILALISVMKDVNADDIKTYTVPGSFYNLNNISYWKPDMEKLNEILKEFK
;
A
#
# COMPACT_ATOMS: atom_id res chain seq x y z
N MET A 1 8.06 -52.58 16.81
CA MET A 1 9.07 -51.60 17.31
C MET A 1 9.45 -50.52 16.29
N LYS A 2 9.70 -50.84 15.00
CA LYS A 2 10.09 -49.84 13.97
C LYS A 2 9.08 -48.70 13.76
N LYS A 3 7.77 -48.99 13.70
CA LYS A 3 6.71 -47.95 13.55
C LYS A 3 6.64 -46.96 14.72
N LYS A 4 6.79 -47.43 15.97
CA LYS A 4 6.80 -46.55 17.17
C LYS A 4 8.02 -45.63 17.20
N ARG A 5 9.19 -46.10 16.77
CA ARG A 5 10.41 -45.27 16.61
C ARG A 5 10.26 -44.23 15.50
N LEU A 6 9.63 -44.60 14.37
CA LEU A 6 9.36 -43.66 13.28
C LEU A 6 8.42 -42.53 13.69
N ILE A 7 7.33 -42.86 14.38
CA ILE A 7 6.38 -41.87 14.92
C ILE A 7 7.08 -40.93 15.91
N PHE A 8 7.91 -41.46 16.80
CA PHE A 8 8.67 -40.65 17.76
C PHE A 8 9.65 -39.67 17.08
N ILE A 9 10.36 -40.11 16.03
CA ILE A 9 11.26 -39.24 15.25
C ILE A 9 10.47 -38.13 14.53
N LEU A 10 9.30 -38.46 13.96
CA LEU A 10 8.45 -37.47 13.31
C LEU A 10 7.94 -36.42 14.30
N VAL A 11 7.52 -36.83 15.49
CA VAL A 11 7.09 -35.90 16.55
C VAL A 11 8.23 -34.97 16.96
N ILE A 12 9.44 -35.49 17.15
CA ILE A 12 10.63 -34.66 17.45
C ILE A 12 10.93 -33.68 16.31
N ALA A 13 10.90 -34.14 15.06
CA ALA A 13 11.13 -33.29 13.90
C ALA A 13 10.10 -32.14 13.83
N VAL A 14 8.83 -32.42 14.13
CA VAL A 14 7.77 -31.41 14.22
C VAL A 14 8.05 -30.43 15.36
N ILE A 15 8.43 -30.89 16.56
CA ILE A 15 8.75 -30.01 17.69
C ILE A 15 9.96 -29.11 17.37
N ILE A 16 11.00 -29.66 16.75
CA ILE A 16 12.18 -28.88 16.31
C ILE A 16 11.76 -27.84 15.27
N ALA A 17 10.96 -28.23 14.27
CA ALA A 17 10.46 -27.30 13.25
C ALA A 17 9.62 -26.18 13.87
N LEU A 18 8.73 -26.50 14.82
CA LEU A 18 7.94 -25.52 15.56
C LEU A 18 8.80 -24.60 16.42
N SER A 19 9.84 -25.13 17.07
CA SER A 19 10.76 -24.35 17.89
C SER A 19 11.58 -23.37 17.04
N ILE A 20 12.08 -23.83 15.89
CA ILE A 20 12.77 -22.97 14.90
C ILE A 20 11.80 -21.90 14.37
N TRP A 21 10.56 -22.27 14.06
CA TRP A 21 9.54 -21.32 13.58
C TRP A 21 9.18 -20.28 14.64
N ALA A 22 9.01 -20.69 15.90
CA ALA A 22 8.74 -19.80 17.03
C ALA A 22 9.91 -18.85 17.26
N TYR A 23 11.14 -19.36 17.24
CA TYR A 23 12.35 -18.54 17.35
C TYR A 23 12.46 -17.52 16.21
N LYS A 24 12.22 -17.93 14.96
CA LYS A 24 12.23 -17.02 13.80
C LYS A 24 11.16 -15.93 13.94
N SER A 25 9.93 -16.30 14.30
CA SER A 25 8.84 -15.33 14.50
C SER A 25 9.15 -14.35 15.63
N TYR A 26 9.69 -14.84 16.75
CA TYR A 26 10.14 -14.01 17.87
C TYR A 26 11.26 -13.06 17.45
N ASN A 27 12.24 -13.54 16.69
CA ASN A 27 13.34 -12.71 16.20
C ASN A 27 12.84 -11.62 15.25
N VAL A 28 11.89 -11.93 14.37
CA VAL A 28 11.29 -10.96 13.44
C VAL A 28 10.46 -9.90 14.17
N ILE A 29 9.70 -10.28 15.21
CA ILE A 29 8.93 -9.31 16.00
C ILE A 29 9.86 -8.30 16.68
N ASN A 30 10.99 -8.76 17.22
CA ASN A 30 11.94 -7.91 17.94
C ASN A 30 12.96 -7.21 17.04
N ASN A 31 13.27 -7.78 15.87
CA ASN A 31 14.23 -7.28 14.88
C ASN A 31 13.59 -7.32 13.48
N PRO A 32 12.61 -6.44 13.18
CA PRO A 32 11.79 -6.49 11.96
C PRO A 32 12.60 -6.37 10.66
N GLU A 33 13.74 -5.69 10.68
CA GLU A 33 14.64 -5.55 9.54
C GLU A 33 15.21 -6.89 9.04
N THR A 34 15.27 -7.90 9.92
CA THR A 34 15.73 -9.25 9.56
C THR A 34 14.81 -9.94 8.54
N ALA A 35 13.53 -9.55 8.48
CA ALA A 35 12.59 -10.08 7.48
C ALA A 35 12.85 -9.54 6.06
N PHE A 36 13.58 -8.44 5.94
CA PHE A 36 13.85 -7.75 4.67
C PHE A 36 15.30 -7.90 4.19
N ARG A 37 16.27 -8.10 5.10
CA ARG A 37 17.71 -8.23 4.77
C ARG A 37 18.09 -9.35 3.81
N ASN A 38 17.40 -10.50 3.88
CA ASN A 38 17.69 -11.69 3.07
C ASN A 38 16.55 -12.07 2.11
N SER A 39 15.54 -11.20 1.99
CA SER A 39 14.55 -11.37 0.94
C SER A 39 15.25 -11.04 -0.36
N GLU A 40 15.34 -11.98 -1.29
CA GLU A 40 15.47 -11.61 -2.69
C GLU A 40 14.27 -10.70 -2.98
N ALA A 41 14.47 -9.38 -2.95
CA ALA A 41 13.52 -8.48 -3.59
C ALA A 41 13.39 -9.02 -5.02
N PRO A 42 12.17 -9.23 -5.55
CA PRO A 42 12.03 -9.70 -6.92
C PRO A 42 12.88 -8.77 -7.79
N LYS A 43 13.93 -9.34 -8.41
CA LYS A 43 14.88 -8.57 -9.20
C LYS A 43 14.08 -7.86 -10.28
N SER A 44 13.89 -6.55 -10.13
CA SER A 44 13.53 -5.70 -11.26
C SER A 44 14.65 -5.91 -12.28
N SER A 45 14.31 -6.47 -13.44
CA SER A 45 15.25 -6.73 -14.53
C SER A 45 15.75 -5.40 -15.08
N SER A 46 16.76 -4.84 -14.41
CA SER A 46 17.57 -3.72 -14.90
C SER A 46 18.81 -4.27 -15.61
N ASP A 47 18.60 -4.98 -16.72
CA ASP A 47 19.63 -5.11 -17.74
C ASP A 47 19.48 -3.96 -18.73
N ILE A 48 19.75 -2.73 -18.27
CA ILE A 48 20.15 -1.64 -19.17
C ILE A 48 21.34 -0.94 -18.53
N ASP A 49 22.49 -1.33 -19.05
CA ASP A 49 23.78 -0.68 -18.90
C ASP A 49 23.70 0.72 -19.52
N THR A 50 23.41 1.74 -18.73
CA THR A 50 23.90 3.12 -18.90
C THR A 50 23.41 4.06 -17.79
N ALA A 51 24.35 4.86 -17.31
CA ALA A 51 24.27 5.89 -16.28
C ALA A 51 24.51 5.40 -14.83
N LYS A 52 25.68 5.79 -14.32
CA LYS A 52 26.08 5.81 -12.91
C LYS A 52 24.95 6.37 -12.02
N LYS A 53 24.06 5.51 -11.52
CA LYS A 53 23.28 5.80 -10.32
C LYS A 53 24.21 5.51 -9.14
N ASP A 54 24.47 6.52 -8.33
CA ASP A 54 25.03 6.33 -6.99
C ASP A 54 24.33 5.12 -6.37
N LYS A 55 25.13 4.09 -6.05
CA LYS A 55 24.68 2.99 -5.21
C LYS A 55 24.41 3.61 -3.85
N SER A 56 23.26 4.26 -3.66
CA SER A 56 22.75 4.58 -2.33
C SER A 56 22.76 3.24 -1.61
N GLU A 57 23.54 3.14 -0.55
CA GLU A 57 23.66 1.93 0.25
C GLU A 57 22.27 1.34 0.42
N PHE A 58 22.09 0.09 0.01
CA PHE A 58 20.84 -0.63 0.24
C PHE A 58 20.61 -0.67 1.75
N ASN A 59 19.84 0.29 2.25
CA ASN A 59 19.56 0.41 3.65
C ASN A 59 18.39 -0.54 3.95
N ALA A 60 18.73 -1.78 4.31
CA ALA A 60 17.75 -2.79 4.69
C ALA A 60 16.90 -2.39 5.93
N ASP A 61 17.27 -1.29 6.61
CA ASP A 61 16.51 -0.76 7.72
C ASP A 61 15.34 0.15 7.27
N LYS A 62 15.31 0.60 6.01
CA LYS A 62 14.20 1.39 5.44
C LYS A 62 13.61 0.69 4.22
N ILE A 63 12.28 0.58 4.19
CA ILE A 63 11.55 -0.06 3.10
C ILE A 63 10.56 0.91 2.47
N TYR A 64 10.35 0.75 1.16
CA TYR A 64 9.30 1.45 0.42
C TYR A 64 8.22 0.44 0.00
N LEU A 65 6.99 0.67 0.48
CA LEU A 65 5.85 -0.19 0.26
C LEU A 65 4.76 0.57 -0.51
N ALA A 66 4.38 0.08 -1.69
CA ALA A 66 3.24 0.62 -2.41
C ALA A 66 1.93 0.11 -1.82
N PHE A 67 1.02 1.02 -1.51
CA PHE A 67 -0.40 0.75 -1.28
C PHE A 67 -1.18 1.07 -2.56
N LEU A 68 -1.82 0.05 -3.13
CA LEU A 68 -2.55 0.14 -4.41
C LEU A 68 -4.02 -0.19 -4.19
N GLY A 69 -4.89 0.80 -4.40
CA GLY A 69 -6.34 0.58 -4.38
C GLY A 69 -6.85 0.30 -5.79
N LEU A 70 -7.41 -0.88 -6.00
CA LEU A 70 -8.00 -1.26 -7.29
C LEU A 70 -9.45 -0.78 -7.36
N ASP A 71 -9.82 -0.18 -8.50
CA ASP A 71 -11.22 0.07 -8.86
C ASP A 71 -11.75 -1.12 -9.66
N MET A 72 -11.72 -2.29 -9.01
CA MET A 72 -12.23 -3.54 -9.52
C MET A 72 -13.72 -3.64 -9.16
N THR A 73 -14.52 -4.04 -10.13
CA THR A 73 -15.94 -4.34 -9.92
C THR A 73 -16.31 -5.52 -10.80
N ASP A 74 -17.23 -6.38 -10.34
CA ASP A 74 -17.77 -7.49 -11.15
C ASP A 74 -18.26 -7.02 -12.52
N GLU A 75 -18.86 -5.84 -12.57
CA GLU A 75 -19.30 -5.20 -13.79
C GLU A 75 -18.13 -4.89 -14.73
N ARG A 76 -17.04 -4.28 -14.23
CA ARG A 76 -15.85 -3.97 -15.04
C ARG A 76 -15.13 -5.21 -15.53
N ILE A 77 -15.05 -6.25 -14.72
CA ILE A 77 -14.46 -7.53 -15.13
C ILE A 77 -15.27 -8.11 -16.29
N LYS A 78 -16.60 -8.09 -16.19
CA LYS A 78 -17.51 -8.65 -17.21
C LYS A 78 -17.60 -7.81 -18.48
N THR A 79 -17.45 -6.49 -18.38
CA THR A 79 -17.70 -5.55 -19.50
C THR A 79 -16.42 -5.14 -20.22
N ILE A 80 -15.39 -4.74 -19.48
CA ILE A 80 -14.16 -4.14 -20.04
C ILE A 80 -12.97 -5.10 -19.91
N GLY A 81 -13.03 -6.03 -18.93
CA GLY A 81 -11.92 -6.93 -18.61
C GLY A 81 -10.66 -6.18 -18.18
N ASN A 82 -10.79 -4.93 -17.72
CA ASN A 82 -9.67 -4.04 -17.40
C ASN A 82 -10.05 -3.10 -16.25
N PHE A 83 -9.15 -2.96 -15.27
CA PHE A 83 -9.28 -2.02 -14.16
C PHE A 83 -7.91 -1.42 -13.80
N ARG A 84 -7.92 -0.29 -13.09
CA ARG A 84 -6.73 0.52 -12.79
C ARG A 84 -6.53 0.69 -11.28
N THR A 85 -5.32 1.09 -10.91
CA THR A 85 -4.94 1.49 -9.56
C THR A 85 -5.35 2.95 -9.32
N ASP A 86 -6.54 3.16 -8.76
CA ASP A 86 -7.09 4.50 -8.57
C ASP A 86 -6.62 5.20 -7.29
N THR A 87 -6.06 4.41 -6.36
CA THR A 87 -5.33 4.91 -5.18
C THR A 87 -3.90 4.42 -5.23
N ILE A 88 -2.94 5.33 -5.19
CA ILE A 88 -1.52 5.00 -5.22
C ILE A 88 -0.84 5.76 -4.08
N GLY A 89 -0.43 5.04 -3.05
CA GLY A 89 0.31 5.58 -1.91
C GLY A 89 1.62 4.84 -1.72
N ILE A 90 2.69 5.53 -1.34
CA ILE A 90 3.98 4.93 -1.03
C ILE A 90 4.26 5.18 0.43
N PHE A 91 4.43 4.12 1.20
CA PHE A 91 4.92 4.19 2.56
C PHE A 91 6.44 4.10 2.56
N SER A 92 7.11 5.07 3.19
CA SER A 92 8.51 4.96 3.61
C SER A 92 8.50 4.55 5.08
N ILE A 93 9.05 3.38 5.39
CA ILE A 93 9.01 2.79 6.74
C ILE A 93 10.43 2.52 7.18
N ASP A 94 10.89 3.24 8.21
CA ASP A 94 12.13 2.93 8.90
C ASP A 94 11.84 1.91 10.01
N LEU A 95 12.33 0.68 9.81
CA LEU A 95 12.09 -0.47 10.68
C LEU A 95 12.81 -0.35 12.03
N LYS A 96 13.86 0.47 12.13
CA LYS A 96 14.60 0.72 13.38
C LYS A 96 14.01 1.88 14.17
N THR A 97 13.85 3.02 13.52
CA THR A 97 13.35 4.24 14.18
C THR A 97 11.83 4.28 14.27
N LYS A 98 11.13 3.37 13.58
CA LYS A 98 9.67 3.27 13.50
C LYS A 98 9.01 4.54 12.97
N LYS A 99 9.75 5.30 12.16
CA LYS A 99 9.22 6.47 11.44
C LYS A 99 8.53 6.01 10.17
N VAL A 100 7.34 6.54 9.93
CA VAL A 100 6.54 6.24 8.74
C VAL A 100 6.15 7.53 8.06
N ASN A 101 6.39 7.61 6.75
CA ASN A 101 5.88 8.67 5.90
C ASN A 101 4.99 8.07 4.81
N LEU A 102 3.98 8.81 4.36
CA LEU A 102 3.09 8.43 3.28
C LEU A 102 3.15 9.47 2.17
N LEU A 103 3.50 9.06 0.95
CA LEU A 103 3.43 9.87 -0.26
C LEU A 103 2.31 9.36 -1.16
N SER A 104 1.26 10.14 -1.39
CA SER A 104 0.23 9.81 -2.37
C SER A 104 0.55 10.36 -3.74
N ILE A 105 0.32 9.53 -4.76
CA ILE A 105 0.51 9.88 -6.16
C ILE A 105 -0.87 9.98 -6.81
N PRO A 106 -1.30 11.15 -7.31
CA PRO A 106 -2.52 11.26 -8.09
C PRO A 106 -2.49 10.27 -9.26
N ARG A 107 -3.57 9.49 -9.44
CA ARG A 107 -3.64 8.42 -10.46
C ARG A 107 -3.38 8.89 -11.89
N ASP A 108 -3.65 10.16 -12.16
CA ASP A 108 -3.49 10.83 -13.46
C ASP A 108 -2.08 11.42 -13.66
N THR A 109 -1.12 11.15 -12.76
CA THR A 109 0.25 11.67 -12.85
C THR A 109 0.89 11.26 -14.19
N TYR A 110 1.35 12.25 -14.95
CA TYR A 110 1.93 12.08 -16.27
C TYR A 110 3.38 11.61 -16.16
N VAL A 111 3.62 10.33 -16.45
CA VAL A 111 4.91 9.66 -16.27
C VAL A 111 5.25 8.80 -17.47
N GLN A 112 6.54 8.50 -17.63
CA GLN A 112 6.99 7.49 -18.58
C GLN A 112 6.73 6.10 -17.98
N ILE A 113 5.93 5.28 -18.67
CA ILE A 113 5.73 3.88 -18.30
C ILE A 113 6.83 3.06 -18.97
N PRO A 114 7.62 2.25 -18.24
CA PRO A 114 8.69 1.45 -18.80
C PRO A 114 8.20 0.53 -19.92
N ASP A 115 9.10 0.20 -20.84
CA ASP A 115 8.86 -0.74 -21.95
C ASP A 115 7.73 -0.27 -22.90
N ARG A 116 7.43 1.04 -22.89
CA ARG A 116 6.47 1.71 -23.77
C ARG A 116 7.05 3.05 -24.26
N GLU A 117 6.61 3.45 -25.45
CA GLU A 117 6.91 4.78 -25.99
C GLU A 117 5.98 5.83 -25.41
N GLY A 118 6.53 7.01 -25.11
CA GLY A 118 5.76 8.16 -24.62
C GLY A 118 5.43 8.10 -23.13
N TYR A 119 4.56 9.03 -22.74
CA TYR A 119 4.13 9.26 -21.36
C TYR A 119 2.62 9.04 -21.27
N ASP A 120 2.16 8.54 -20.12
CA ASP A 120 0.74 8.37 -19.84
C ASP A 120 0.47 8.51 -18.33
N LYS A 121 -0.79 8.33 -17.93
CA LYS A 121 -1.23 8.30 -16.54
C LYS A 121 -0.59 7.12 -15.81
N ILE A 122 -0.02 7.37 -14.64
CA ILE A 122 0.66 6.35 -13.85
C ILE A 122 -0.23 5.13 -13.54
N ASN A 123 -1.54 5.31 -13.37
CA ASN A 123 -2.47 4.21 -13.12
C ASN A 123 -2.68 3.27 -14.33
N ALA A 124 -2.25 3.67 -15.52
CA ALA A 124 -2.30 2.82 -16.72
C ALA A 124 -1.20 1.74 -16.71
N ALA A 125 -0.16 1.88 -15.86
CA ALA A 125 0.89 0.87 -15.74
C ALA A 125 0.34 -0.51 -15.36
N TYR A 126 -0.63 -0.57 -14.46
CA TYR A 126 -1.22 -1.84 -14.01
C TYR A 126 -1.86 -2.64 -15.16
N PRO A 127 -2.82 -2.09 -15.93
CA PRO A 127 -3.37 -2.83 -17.06
C PRO A 127 -2.42 -3.00 -18.23
N TYR A 128 -1.47 -2.07 -18.46
CA TYR A 128 -0.45 -2.27 -19.49
C TYR A 128 0.51 -3.43 -19.18
N GLY A 129 0.73 -3.73 -17.90
CA GLY A 129 1.47 -4.91 -17.49
C GLY A 129 0.66 -6.21 -17.59
N GLY A 130 -0.57 -6.18 -18.09
CA GLY A 130 -1.44 -7.37 -18.18
C GLY A 130 -2.21 -7.69 -16.90
N MET A 131 -2.27 -6.76 -15.94
CA MET A 131 -2.90 -6.93 -14.62
C MET A 131 -2.29 -8.10 -13.82
N GLY A 132 -2.84 -8.37 -12.63
CA GLY A 132 -2.32 -9.39 -11.73
C GLY A 132 -0.85 -9.15 -11.41
N LYS A 133 -0.05 -10.22 -11.33
CA LYS A 133 1.36 -10.15 -10.94
C LYS A 133 2.17 -9.20 -11.84
N SER A 134 2.07 -9.35 -13.17
CA SER A 134 2.83 -8.54 -14.12
C SER A 134 2.36 -7.08 -14.16
N GLY A 135 1.06 -6.85 -13.93
CA GLY A 135 0.53 -5.49 -13.73
C GLY A 135 1.11 -4.80 -12.50
N TYR A 136 1.21 -5.52 -11.37
CA TYR A 136 1.85 -4.99 -10.17
C TYR A 136 3.34 -4.72 -10.39
N GLU A 137 4.06 -5.64 -11.06
CA GLU A 137 5.48 -5.47 -11.38
C GLU A 137 5.72 -4.22 -12.25
N LEU A 138 4.93 -4.00 -13.30
CA LEU A 138 5.08 -2.80 -14.14
C LEU A 138 4.69 -1.53 -13.36
N SER A 139 3.68 -1.59 -12.49
CA SER A 139 3.30 -0.46 -11.63
C SER A 139 4.45 -0.07 -10.69
N LEU A 140 5.05 -1.05 -10.02
CA LEU A 140 6.19 -0.83 -9.13
C LEU A 140 7.41 -0.29 -9.88
N LYS A 141 7.72 -0.83 -11.06
CA LYS A 141 8.81 -0.32 -11.93
C LYS A 141 8.56 1.12 -12.36
N THR A 142 7.33 1.45 -12.75
CA THR A 142 6.93 2.82 -13.12
C THR A 142 7.09 3.79 -11.96
N ILE A 143 6.56 3.43 -10.78
CA ILE A 143 6.67 4.22 -9.55
C ILE A 143 8.14 4.41 -9.16
N SER A 144 8.93 3.34 -9.21
CA SER A 144 10.35 3.36 -8.82
C SER A 144 11.16 4.26 -9.73
N ASN A 145 10.93 4.19 -11.05
CA ASN A 145 11.57 5.06 -12.02
C ASN A 145 11.15 6.53 -11.84
N PHE A 146 9.86 6.78 -11.62
CA PHE A 146 9.32 8.12 -11.42
C PHE A 146 9.88 8.81 -10.16
N LEU A 147 9.94 8.08 -9.04
CA LEU A 147 10.38 8.62 -7.76
C LEU A 147 11.90 8.51 -7.53
N GLY A 148 12.60 7.70 -8.33
CA GLY A 148 14.01 7.40 -8.11
C GLY A 148 14.28 6.74 -6.75
N ILE A 149 13.39 5.82 -6.33
CA ILE A 149 13.49 4.95 -5.15
C ILE A 149 13.10 3.53 -5.54
N ASP A 150 13.66 2.52 -4.87
CA ASP A 150 13.34 1.12 -5.15
C ASP A 150 12.08 0.69 -4.37
N VAL A 151 10.92 0.75 -5.02
CA VAL A 151 9.64 0.30 -4.45
C VAL A 151 9.40 -1.15 -4.85
N ASN A 152 9.85 -2.07 -4.00
CA ASN A 152 9.87 -3.51 -4.29
C ASN A 152 8.69 -4.29 -3.71
N TYR A 153 7.95 -3.69 -2.78
CA TYR A 153 6.84 -4.34 -2.10
C TYR A 153 5.53 -3.63 -2.41
N TYR A 154 4.44 -4.39 -2.44
CA TYR A 154 3.10 -3.82 -2.53
C TYR A 154 2.11 -4.52 -1.61
N VAL A 155 1.09 -3.77 -1.19
CA VAL A 155 -0.18 -4.27 -0.69
C VAL A 155 -1.26 -3.64 -1.57
N SER A 156 -2.13 -4.48 -2.09
CA SER A 156 -3.23 -4.07 -2.96
C SER A 156 -4.54 -4.62 -2.45
N ILE A 157 -5.57 -3.78 -2.46
CA ILE A 157 -6.91 -4.10 -1.96
C ILE A 157 -7.93 -3.60 -2.98
N ASP A 158 -8.97 -4.41 -3.21
CA ASP A 158 -10.16 -3.96 -3.93
C ASP A 158 -10.98 -3.02 -3.04
N MET A 159 -11.33 -1.86 -3.57
CA MET A 159 -12.18 -0.87 -2.88
C MET A 159 -13.51 -1.47 -2.40
N GLN A 160 -14.04 -2.51 -3.06
CA GLN A 160 -15.25 -3.21 -2.61
C GLN A 160 -15.09 -3.92 -1.26
N ASN A 161 -13.86 -4.30 -0.90
CA ASN A 161 -13.56 -5.02 0.34
C ASN A 161 -13.29 -4.09 1.52
N ILE A 162 -13.18 -2.76 1.29
CA ILE A 162 -12.96 -1.77 2.35
C ILE A 162 -14.10 -1.80 3.37
N SER A 163 -15.34 -1.93 2.91
CA SER A 163 -16.52 -1.89 3.77
C SER A 163 -16.46 -2.92 4.89
N GLN A 164 -16.11 -4.17 4.56
CA GLN A 164 -16.02 -5.25 5.53
C GLN A 164 -14.86 -5.06 6.52
N ILE A 165 -13.72 -4.54 6.05
CA ILE A 165 -12.56 -4.25 6.88
C ILE A 165 -12.90 -3.15 7.89
N VAL A 166 -13.61 -2.11 7.46
CA VAL A 166 -14.06 -0.99 8.30
C VAL A 166 -15.03 -1.48 9.38
N ASP A 167 -16.01 -2.29 9.02
CA ASP A 167 -16.96 -2.84 9.98
C ASP A 167 -16.28 -3.75 11.01
N ALA A 168 -15.29 -4.54 10.58
CA ALA A 168 -14.51 -5.41 11.47
C ALA A 168 -13.66 -4.66 12.50
N VAL A 169 -13.32 -3.38 12.23
CA VAL A 169 -12.63 -2.50 13.19
C VAL A 169 -13.59 -1.56 13.91
N GLY A 170 -14.91 -1.74 13.77
CA GLY A 170 -15.94 -0.98 14.49
C GLY A 170 -16.26 0.40 13.90
N GLY A 171 -16.04 0.59 12.59
CA GLY A 171 -16.23 1.87 11.92
C GLY A 171 -15.06 2.83 12.08
N ILE A 172 -14.94 3.84 11.22
CA ILE A 172 -13.82 4.80 11.21
C ILE A 172 -14.28 6.21 11.60
N PRO A 173 -13.71 6.83 12.63
CA PRO A 173 -13.99 8.23 12.97
C PRO A 173 -13.36 9.18 11.96
N ILE A 174 -14.18 9.98 11.27
CA ILE A 174 -13.74 10.97 10.28
C ILE A 174 -14.47 12.29 10.50
N ASN A 175 -13.76 13.41 10.34
CA ASN A 175 -14.35 14.73 10.22
C ASN A 175 -14.57 15.04 8.73
N VAL A 176 -15.76 14.78 8.23
CA VAL A 176 -16.12 14.98 6.82
C VAL A 176 -16.10 16.48 6.50
N GLU A 177 -15.41 16.87 5.43
CA GLU A 177 -15.10 18.28 5.14
C GLU A 177 -16.33 19.07 4.65
N GLU A 178 -17.22 18.40 3.93
CA GLU A 178 -18.38 18.97 3.27
C GLU A 178 -19.52 17.95 3.12
N ASP A 179 -20.72 18.44 2.87
CA ASP A 179 -21.89 17.59 2.64
C ASP A 179 -21.75 16.86 1.30
N MET A 180 -21.85 15.52 1.32
CA MET A 180 -21.77 14.65 0.15
C MET A 180 -23.11 13.93 -0.03
N HIS A 181 -23.99 14.49 -0.86
CA HIS A 181 -25.35 13.94 -1.11
C HIS A 181 -25.60 13.57 -2.57
N THR A 182 -24.54 13.39 -3.36
CA THR A 182 -24.64 13.11 -4.80
C THR A 182 -24.00 11.78 -5.15
N HIS A 183 -24.46 11.15 -6.23
CA HIS A 183 -23.83 9.96 -6.82
C HIS A 183 -23.68 8.80 -5.82
N GLY A 184 -24.70 8.60 -4.98
CA GLY A 184 -24.78 7.49 -4.04
C GLY A 184 -24.11 7.76 -2.68
N ALA A 185 -23.41 8.89 -2.50
CA ALA A 185 -22.93 9.29 -1.19
C ALA A 185 -24.04 9.96 -0.37
N ASN A 186 -24.09 9.66 0.93
CA ASN A 186 -24.96 10.35 1.88
C ASN A 186 -24.24 10.64 3.21
N LEU A 187 -23.37 11.65 3.19
CA LEU A 187 -22.55 12.05 4.33
C LEU A 187 -22.75 13.53 4.64
N ASN A 188 -23.10 13.83 5.88
CA ASN A 188 -23.12 15.21 6.35
C ASN A 188 -21.70 15.67 6.70
N LYS A 189 -21.44 16.96 6.55
CA LYS A 189 -20.25 17.61 7.07
C LYS A 189 -20.14 17.42 8.59
N GLY A 190 -18.91 17.24 9.06
CA GLY A 190 -18.58 17.17 10.48
C GLY A 190 -18.10 15.80 10.95
N TYR A 191 -17.82 15.71 12.25
CA TYR A 191 -17.29 14.52 12.86
C TYR A 191 -18.35 13.42 13.00
N GLN A 192 -18.06 12.24 12.45
CA GLN A 192 -18.92 11.07 12.52
C GLN A 192 -18.10 9.79 12.43
N VAL A 193 -18.66 8.68 12.93
CA VAL A 193 -18.10 7.34 12.73
C VAL A 193 -18.73 6.76 11.47
N LEU A 194 -17.90 6.50 10.46
CA LEU A 194 -18.31 5.89 9.21
C LEU A 194 -18.31 4.37 9.35
N ASP A 195 -19.47 3.75 9.12
CA ASP A 195 -19.55 2.32 8.84
C ASP A 195 -18.93 1.99 7.47
N GLY A 196 -18.85 0.70 7.13
CA GLY A 196 -18.21 0.25 5.90
C GLY A 196 -18.76 0.91 4.65
N LYS A 197 -20.09 0.96 4.53
CA LYS A 197 -20.76 1.58 3.38
C LYS A 197 -20.43 3.07 3.27
N LYS A 198 -20.56 3.81 4.37
CA LYS A 198 -20.25 5.24 4.42
C LYS A 198 -18.77 5.53 4.16
N ALA A 199 -17.88 4.66 4.64
CA ALA A 199 -16.45 4.76 4.37
C ALA A 199 -16.15 4.58 2.88
N GLU A 200 -16.78 3.60 2.22
CA GLU A 200 -16.67 3.39 0.78
C GLU A 200 -17.17 4.61 -0.02
N GLU A 201 -18.34 5.15 0.36
CA GLU A 201 -18.89 6.38 -0.22
C GLU A 201 -17.89 7.54 -0.09
N TYR A 202 -17.30 7.72 1.10
CA TYR A 202 -16.34 8.78 1.39
C TYR A 202 -15.06 8.69 0.52
N VAL A 203 -14.46 7.51 0.39
CA VAL A 203 -13.19 7.34 -0.34
C VAL A 203 -13.37 7.36 -1.87
N ARG A 204 -14.57 7.05 -2.37
CA ARG A 204 -14.89 7.07 -3.81
C ARG A 204 -15.38 8.44 -4.29
N TRP A 205 -15.97 9.26 -3.43
CA TRP A 205 -16.58 10.52 -3.81
C TRP A 205 -15.55 11.51 -4.39
N ARG A 206 -15.88 12.12 -5.53
CA ARG A 206 -14.97 12.95 -6.37
C ARG A 206 -15.64 14.15 -7.02
N TYR A 207 -16.83 14.54 -6.54
CA TYR A 207 -17.69 15.50 -7.23
C TYR A 207 -17.51 16.94 -6.73
N ASP A 208 -16.45 17.19 -5.96
CA ASP A 208 -16.02 18.54 -5.59
C ASP A 208 -15.19 19.23 -6.70
N PRO A 209 -15.00 20.56 -6.66
CA PRO A 209 -14.31 21.32 -7.70
C PRO A 209 -12.85 20.92 -7.96
N MET A 210 -12.15 20.31 -6.98
CA MET A 210 -10.79 19.79 -7.19
C MET A 210 -10.77 18.29 -7.52
N GLY A 211 -11.94 17.66 -7.56
CA GLY A 211 -12.19 16.29 -8.01
C GLY A 211 -11.24 15.26 -7.42
N ASP A 212 -10.38 14.70 -8.28
CA ASP A 212 -9.46 13.63 -7.91
C ASP A 212 -8.39 14.06 -6.89
N ILE A 213 -8.02 15.35 -6.82
CA ILE A 213 -7.01 15.83 -5.86
C ILE A 213 -7.55 15.83 -4.44
N ASN A 214 -8.79 16.28 -4.25
CA ASN A 214 -9.44 16.18 -2.95
C ASN A 214 -9.80 14.74 -2.59
N ARG A 215 -10.11 13.88 -3.58
CA ARG A 215 -10.24 12.44 -3.33
C ARG A 215 -8.95 11.84 -2.77
N VAL A 216 -7.78 12.20 -3.30
CA VAL A 216 -6.49 11.73 -2.76
C VAL A 216 -6.33 12.14 -1.29
N LYS A 217 -6.67 13.39 -0.93
CA LYS A 217 -6.63 13.85 0.47
C LYS A 217 -7.59 13.07 1.37
N ARG A 218 -8.82 12.83 0.92
CA ARG A 218 -9.80 12.01 1.66
C ARG A 218 -9.31 10.59 1.88
N GLN A 219 -8.69 9.98 0.87
CA GLN A 219 -8.08 8.65 1.00
C GLN A 219 -6.92 8.64 2.01
N GLN A 220 -6.09 9.68 2.06
CA GLN A 220 -5.07 9.84 3.10
C GLN A 220 -5.69 9.96 4.50
N GLN A 221 -6.70 10.82 4.65
CA GLN A 221 -7.40 10.99 5.94
C GLN A 221 -8.06 9.70 6.38
N PHE A 222 -8.71 8.98 5.46
CA PHE A 222 -9.29 7.67 5.72
C PHE A 222 -8.22 6.69 6.18
N LEU A 223 -7.07 6.61 5.50
CA LEU A 223 -6.00 5.68 5.86
C LEU A 223 -5.40 6.00 7.24
N LEU A 224 -5.17 7.28 7.56
CA LEU A 224 -4.72 7.70 8.88
C LEU A 224 -5.75 7.39 9.96
N ALA A 225 -7.03 7.69 9.70
CA ALA A 225 -8.12 7.40 10.63
C ALA A 225 -8.30 5.88 10.85
N PHE A 226 -8.14 5.09 9.79
CA PHE A 226 -8.12 3.63 9.85
C PHE A 226 -6.99 3.13 10.76
N LEU A 227 -5.76 3.63 10.57
CA LEU A 227 -4.62 3.25 11.41
C LEU A 227 -4.83 3.65 12.89
N LYS A 228 -5.40 4.84 13.15
CA LYS A 228 -5.77 5.29 14.50
C LYS A 228 -6.79 4.36 15.15
N GLN A 229 -7.89 4.09 14.44
CA GLN A 229 -8.96 3.24 14.92
C GLN A 229 -8.47 1.81 15.18
N LEU A 230 -7.67 1.29 14.25
CA LEU A 230 -7.09 -0.03 14.36
C LEU A 230 -6.22 -0.11 15.62
N LYS A 231 -5.35 0.88 15.88
CA LYS A 231 -4.51 0.94 17.09
C LYS A 231 -5.34 1.08 18.37
N ALA A 232 -6.43 1.86 18.34
CA ALA A 232 -7.32 2.05 19.48
C ALA A 232 -8.04 0.75 19.87
N ASN A 233 -8.46 -0.05 18.89
CA ASN A 233 -9.24 -1.27 19.11
C ASN A 233 -8.40 -2.56 19.17
N LYS A 234 -7.18 -2.52 18.62
CA LYS A 234 -6.25 -3.65 18.47
C LYS A 234 -4.84 -3.12 18.72
N ASN A 235 -4.27 -3.40 19.89
CA ASN A 235 -2.94 -2.89 20.24
C ASN A 235 -1.86 -3.98 20.34
N ASP A 236 -2.18 -5.21 19.95
CA ASP A 236 -1.28 -6.37 20.04
C ASP A 236 -1.11 -7.08 18.68
N VAL A 237 0.02 -7.76 18.52
CA VAL A 237 0.38 -8.48 17.28
C VAL A 237 -0.64 -9.57 16.91
N SER A 238 -1.21 -10.28 17.89
CA SER A 238 -2.20 -11.34 17.65
C SER A 238 -3.49 -10.79 17.05
N SER A 239 -3.95 -9.66 17.56
CA SER A 239 -5.13 -8.93 17.11
C SER A 239 -4.98 -8.47 15.65
N TYR A 240 -3.82 -7.93 15.26
CA TYR A 240 -3.53 -7.59 13.88
C TYR A 240 -3.44 -8.83 12.96
N LEU A 241 -2.79 -9.91 13.43
CA LEU A 241 -2.71 -11.17 12.68
C LEU A 241 -4.07 -11.82 12.47
N LYS A 242 -4.99 -11.73 13.43
CA LYS A 242 -6.38 -12.20 13.26
C LYS A 242 -7.09 -11.42 12.16
N LEU A 243 -6.94 -10.09 12.16
CA LEU A 243 -7.52 -9.25 11.11
C LEU A 243 -6.93 -9.59 9.74
N TYR A 244 -5.60 -9.68 9.63
CA TYR A 244 -4.94 -10.10 8.40
C TYR A 244 -5.45 -11.47 7.94
N ASN A 245 -5.55 -12.47 8.82
CA ASN A 245 -6.03 -13.79 8.43
C ASN A 245 -7.49 -13.82 7.99
N ALA A 246 -8.33 -12.92 8.51
CA ALA A 246 -9.72 -12.77 8.09
C ALA A 246 -9.83 -12.21 6.66
N PHE A 247 -8.94 -11.28 6.29
CA PHE A 247 -9.01 -10.56 5.01
C PHE A 247 -7.91 -10.90 4.00
N LYS A 248 -7.00 -11.84 4.31
CA LYS A 248 -5.88 -12.19 3.41
C LYS A 248 -6.31 -12.70 2.03
N GLY A 249 -7.55 -13.19 1.89
CA GLY A 249 -8.12 -13.58 0.59
C GLY A 249 -8.43 -12.38 -0.32
N ASP A 250 -8.60 -11.21 0.28
CA ASP A 250 -9.00 -9.95 -0.35
C ASP A 250 -7.82 -8.97 -0.51
N ILE A 251 -6.63 -9.38 -0.06
CA ILE A 251 -5.40 -8.61 -0.09
C ILE A 251 -4.42 -9.28 -1.06
N TYR A 252 -3.97 -8.52 -2.06
CA TYR A 252 -2.91 -8.95 -2.97
C TYR A 252 -1.58 -8.35 -2.52
N THR A 253 -0.55 -9.17 -2.34
CA THR A 253 0.78 -8.71 -1.92
C THR A 253 1.88 -9.67 -2.35
N ASN A 254 3.09 -9.16 -2.52
CA ASN A 254 4.30 -9.97 -2.64
C ASN A 254 5.09 -10.12 -1.32
N LEU A 255 4.55 -9.62 -0.20
CA LEU A 255 5.14 -9.80 1.12
C LEU A 255 4.95 -11.25 1.58
N ASN A 256 6.03 -11.85 2.10
CA ASN A 256 5.92 -13.12 2.80
C ASN A 256 5.40 -12.92 4.24
N PHE A 257 5.02 -14.03 4.88
CA PHE A 257 4.46 -13.98 6.24
C PHE A 257 5.37 -13.29 7.27
N ASN A 258 6.69 -13.50 7.21
CA ASN A 258 7.62 -12.86 8.14
C ASN A 258 7.70 -11.35 7.91
N GLN A 259 7.65 -10.91 6.64
CA GLN A 259 7.61 -9.48 6.31
C GLN A 259 6.31 -8.83 6.80
N ILE A 260 5.18 -9.51 6.66
CA ILE A 260 3.90 -9.04 7.22
C ILE A 260 3.98 -8.94 8.74
N LEU A 261 4.57 -9.95 9.40
CA LEU A 261 4.76 -9.93 10.85
C LEU A 261 5.66 -8.78 11.31
N ALA A 262 6.74 -8.51 10.57
CA ALA A 262 7.63 -7.38 10.81
C ALA A 262 6.92 -6.02 10.65
N LEU A 263 6.08 -5.87 9.62
CA LEU A 263 5.29 -4.66 9.43
C LEU A 263 4.28 -4.47 10.57
N ILE A 264 3.59 -5.54 10.98
CA ILE A 264 2.67 -5.50 12.12
C ILE A 264 3.40 -5.09 13.41
N SER A 265 4.59 -5.64 13.67
CA SER A 265 5.34 -5.29 14.89
C SER A 265 5.79 -3.84 14.90
N VAL A 266 6.19 -3.28 13.76
CA VAL A 266 6.51 -1.85 13.62
C VAL A 266 5.26 -1.00 13.80
N MET A 267 4.18 -1.28 13.05
CA MET A 267 2.97 -0.48 13.04
C MET A 267 2.25 -0.44 14.39
N LYS A 268 2.38 -1.48 15.22
CA LYS A 268 1.87 -1.49 16.59
C LYS A 268 2.38 -0.31 17.41
N ASP A 269 3.64 0.07 17.19
CA ASP A 269 4.33 1.09 17.98
C ASP A 269 4.28 2.48 17.32
N VAL A 270 4.06 2.55 16.00
CA VAL A 270 3.88 3.81 15.26
C VAL A 270 2.67 4.57 15.81
N ASN A 271 2.84 5.85 16.13
CA ASN A 271 1.70 6.73 16.36
C ASN A 271 1.21 7.29 15.03
N ALA A 272 -0.08 7.15 14.73
CA ALA A 272 -0.64 7.58 13.46
C ALA A 272 -0.61 9.12 13.30
N ASP A 273 -0.55 9.88 14.40
CA ASP A 273 -0.34 11.34 14.36
C ASP A 273 1.08 11.74 13.95
N ASP A 274 2.05 10.84 14.10
CA ASP A 274 3.44 11.09 13.72
C ASP A 274 3.71 10.72 12.25
N ILE A 275 2.72 10.17 11.55
CA ILE A 275 2.83 9.82 10.13
C ILE A 275 2.74 11.10 9.31
N LYS A 276 3.86 11.54 8.74
CA LYS A 276 3.85 12.66 7.79
C LYS A 276 3.26 12.20 6.46
N THR A 277 2.31 12.98 5.95
CA THR A 277 1.69 12.74 4.65
C THR A 277 2.11 13.79 3.63
N TYR A 278 2.29 13.35 2.39
CA TYR A 278 2.64 14.18 1.25
C TYR A 278 1.78 13.77 0.06
N THR A 279 1.59 14.70 -0.86
CA THR A 279 0.99 14.41 -2.18
C THR A 279 1.95 14.89 -3.23
N VAL A 280 2.15 14.10 -4.29
CA VAL A 280 2.99 14.50 -5.43
C VAL A 280 2.52 15.86 -5.96
N PRO A 281 3.35 16.91 -5.82
CA PRO A 281 2.97 18.26 -6.22
C PRO A 281 2.88 18.33 -7.74
N GLY A 282 2.05 19.24 -8.24
CA GLY A 282 1.81 19.36 -9.67
C GLY A 282 0.62 20.25 -9.99
N SER A 283 0.20 20.19 -11.25
CA SER A 283 -0.94 20.94 -11.75
C SER A 283 -1.72 20.15 -12.79
N PHE A 284 -2.98 20.52 -13.02
CA PHE A 284 -3.74 19.99 -14.15
C PHE A 284 -3.03 20.32 -15.47
N TYR A 285 -2.98 19.35 -16.36
CA TYR A 285 -2.36 19.45 -17.68
C TYR A 285 -3.24 18.74 -18.69
N ASN A 286 -3.75 19.48 -19.67
CA ASN A 286 -4.57 18.93 -20.74
C ASN A 286 -3.72 18.69 -21.98
N LEU A 287 -3.72 17.47 -22.49
CA LEU A 287 -3.06 17.08 -23.73
C LEU A 287 -4.07 16.30 -24.58
N ASN A 288 -4.38 16.80 -25.77
CA ASN A 288 -5.33 16.17 -26.71
C ASN A 288 -6.69 15.82 -26.07
N ASN A 289 -7.28 16.75 -25.30
CA ASN A 289 -8.53 16.58 -24.54
C ASN A 289 -8.50 15.50 -23.45
N ILE A 290 -7.31 14.98 -23.10
CA ILE A 290 -7.10 14.10 -21.96
C ILE A 290 -6.48 14.93 -20.83
N SER A 291 -7.13 14.92 -19.66
CA SER A 291 -6.61 15.57 -18.45
C SER A 291 -5.62 14.68 -17.74
N TYR A 292 -4.48 15.27 -17.38
CA TYR A 292 -3.38 14.68 -16.62
C TYR A 292 -3.05 15.53 -15.39
N TRP A 293 -2.30 14.94 -14.47
CA TRP A 293 -1.58 15.66 -13.42
C TRP A 293 -0.11 15.77 -13.83
N LYS A 294 0.36 16.98 -14.16
CA LYS A 294 1.77 17.20 -14.50
C LYS A 294 2.54 17.41 -13.19
N PRO A 295 3.46 16.49 -12.82
CA PRO A 295 4.19 16.61 -11.57
C PRO A 295 5.18 17.78 -11.61
N ASP A 296 5.28 18.49 -10.49
CA ASP A 296 6.31 19.50 -10.23
C ASP A 296 7.54 18.77 -9.66
N MET A 297 8.50 18.48 -10.53
CA MET A 297 9.65 17.64 -10.17
C MET A 297 10.59 18.32 -9.17
N GLU A 298 10.67 19.65 -9.16
CA GLU A 298 11.52 20.38 -8.20
C GLU A 298 10.96 20.21 -6.78
N LYS A 299 9.67 20.51 -6.59
CA LYS A 299 9.00 20.31 -5.29
C LYS A 299 8.95 18.85 -4.88
N LEU A 300 8.75 17.93 -5.84
CA LEU A 300 8.78 16.50 -5.55
C LEU A 300 10.16 16.07 -5.03
N ASN A 301 11.24 16.56 -5.63
CA ASN A 301 12.60 16.26 -5.18
C ASN A 301 12.89 16.79 -3.78
N GLU A 302 12.31 17.93 -3.38
CA GLU A 302 12.38 18.42 -2.00
C GLU A 302 11.66 17.49 -1.02
N ILE A 303 10.43 17.09 -1.33
CA ILE A 303 9.68 16.10 -0.53
C ILE A 303 10.47 14.79 -0.43
N LEU A 304 11.08 14.34 -1.52
CA LEU A 304 11.84 13.10 -1.54
C LEU A 304 13.10 13.13 -0.67
N LYS A 305 13.68 14.31 -0.37
CA LYS A 305 14.80 14.42 0.59
C LYS A 305 14.37 14.10 2.02
N GLU A 306 13.14 14.45 2.39
CA GLU A 306 12.56 14.11 3.71
C GLU A 306 11.95 12.70 3.74
N PHE A 307 11.46 12.23 2.60
CA PHE A 307 10.80 10.94 2.47
C PHE A 307 11.81 9.77 2.42
N LYS A 308 12.98 10.00 1.82
CA LYS A 308 14.09 9.03 1.72
C LYS A 308 14.81 8.80 3.04
#